data_AF-A0A7S1SU14-F1
#
_entry.id   AF-A0A7S1SU14-F1
#
_cell.length_a   1.000
_cell.length_b   1.000
_cell.length_c   1.000
_cell.angle_alpha   90.00
_cell.angle_beta   90.00
_cell.angle_gamma   90.00
#
_symmetry.space_group_name_H-M   'P 1'
#
loop_
_entity.id
_entity.type
_entity.pdbx_description
1 polymer ?
#
loop_
_entity_poly.entity_id
_entity_poly.type
_entity_poly.pdbx_seq_one_letter_code
_entity_poly.pdbx_strand_id
1 'polypeptide(L)'
;MLSLNALAQRCAAHLGGKGGRRLLVPRWPAARSALTGRTFAALAPSRRGTFPVTGSSRTFPRWVSSATEGEVAAPVELEVVVSDPLRQGLVDKWPKFLADLQAGGHFNMPESEEAPEKLEERAEIKKNCLEFARARSDILFSLSADSIRPLTKFTAFEPNKKLNAALRRLDAQFVQGVPLTVGDGGEANFQDVLRVVMEMSYAPAGHLAGIPDEAVQAAVDILPELLKVANAGVDEAAKAKADAATAIRTEGLGRRREREERKQNAQPGDWECPSCGGINF
;
A
#
# COMPACT_ATOMS: atom_id res chain seq x y z
N MET A 1 10.93 46.80 -29.72
CA MET A 1 9.68 46.71 -28.94
C MET A 1 8.53 46.46 -29.89
N LEU A 2 8.12 45.20 -30.04
CA LEU A 2 6.99 44.78 -30.88
C LEU A 2 5.92 44.14 -29.97
N SER A 3 4.68 44.56 -30.18
CA SER A 3 3.53 44.40 -29.31
C SER A 3 2.97 42.96 -29.30
N LEU A 4 2.68 42.45 -28.09
CA LEU A 4 2.11 41.13 -27.78
C LEU A 4 0.63 40.94 -28.20
N ASN A 5 0.02 41.91 -28.89
CA ASN A 5 -1.42 41.88 -29.19
C ASN A 5 -1.82 41.29 -30.57
N ALA A 6 -0.89 40.73 -31.35
CA ALA A 6 -1.19 40.24 -32.70
C ALA A 6 -1.44 38.72 -32.83
N LEU A 7 -1.31 37.93 -31.75
CA LEU A 7 -1.46 36.46 -31.83
C LEU A 7 -2.84 35.91 -31.41
N ALA A 8 -3.72 36.75 -30.87
CA ALA A 8 -5.00 36.30 -30.29
C ALA A 8 -6.17 36.22 -31.29
N GLN A 9 -5.98 36.56 -32.58
CA GLN A 9 -7.09 36.70 -33.55
C GLN A 9 -7.09 35.69 -34.71
N ARG A 10 -6.43 34.53 -34.56
CA ARG A 10 -6.40 33.50 -35.64
C ARG A 10 -6.92 32.10 -35.31
N CYS A 11 -7.51 31.86 -34.13
CA CYS A 11 -8.07 30.54 -33.79
C CYS A 11 -9.60 30.41 -33.89
N ALA A 12 -10.32 31.43 -34.35
CA ALA A 12 -11.79 31.44 -34.36
C ALA A 12 -12.46 31.10 -35.72
N ALA A 13 -11.79 30.35 -36.61
CA ALA A 13 -12.33 30.05 -37.93
C ALA A 13 -12.11 28.60 -38.38
N HIS A 14 -12.48 27.60 -37.56
CA HIS A 14 -12.57 26.21 -38.02
C HIS A 14 -13.57 25.33 -37.25
N LEU A 15 -14.80 25.82 -37.05
CA LEU A 15 -15.93 24.98 -36.60
C LEU A 15 -17.14 25.23 -37.51
N GLY A 16 -17.15 24.56 -38.66
CA GLY A 16 -18.25 24.58 -39.62
C GLY A 16 -18.31 23.26 -40.37
N GLY A 17 -18.76 22.19 -39.70
CA GLY A 17 -18.85 20.85 -40.31
C GLY A 17 -19.97 20.02 -39.70
N LYS A 18 -21.18 20.19 -40.25
CA LYS A 18 -22.37 19.38 -39.98
C LYS A 18 -22.09 17.90 -40.22
N GLY A 19 -22.43 17.06 -39.25
CA GLY A 19 -22.35 15.60 -39.37
C GLY A 19 -22.96 14.90 -38.18
N GLY A 20 -24.29 14.98 -38.05
CA GLY A 20 -25.04 14.26 -37.03
C GLY A 20 -24.93 12.74 -37.23
N ARG A 21 -23.98 12.11 -36.53
CA ARG A 21 -24.01 10.67 -36.26
C ARG A 21 -24.61 10.48 -34.87
N ARG A 22 -25.80 9.87 -34.83
CA ARG A 22 -26.37 9.32 -33.60
C ARG A 22 -25.42 8.25 -33.11
N LEU A 23 -24.66 8.54 -32.06
CA LEU A 23 -23.96 7.53 -31.29
C LEU A 23 -25.03 6.71 -30.57
N LEU A 24 -25.25 5.50 -31.05
CA LEU A 24 -25.95 4.44 -30.33
C LEU A 24 -25.16 4.18 -29.04
N VAL A 25 -25.69 4.64 -27.93
CA VAL A 25 -25.21 4.26 -26.60
C VAL A 25 -25.50 2.76 -26.43
N PRO A 26 -24.49 1.91 -26.17
CA PRO A 26 -24.75 0.51 -25.85
C PRO A 26 -25.49 0.45 -24.52
N ARG A 27 -26.77 0.08 -24.60
CA ARG A 27 -27.64 -0.21 -23.47
C ARG A 27 -27.13 -1.47 -22.80
N TRP A 28 -26.42 -1.32 -21.68
CA TRP A 28 -26.03 -2.43 -20.81
C TRP A 28 -27.29 -3.23 -20.43
N PRO A 29 -27.31 -4.56 -20.61
CA PRO A 29 -28.41 -5.37 -20.13
C PRO A 29 -28.38 -5.35 -18.60
N ALA A 30 -29.48 -4.88 -18.00
CA ALA A 30 -29.76 -5.08 -16.59
C ALA A 30 -29.73 -6.59 -16.30
N ALA A 31 -28.68 -7.04 -15.63
CA ALA A 31 -28.59 -8.39 -15.10
C ALA A 31 -29.69 -8.55 -14.04
N ARG A 32 -30.82 -9.15 -14.45
CA ARG A 32 -31.85 -9.58 -13.52
C ARG A 32 -31.31 -10.78 -12.75
N SER A 33 -31.21 -10.61 -11.45
CA SER A 33 -30.99 -11.68 -10.47
C SER A 33 -31.97 -12.83 -10.70
N ALA A 34 -31.47 -13.95 -11.22
CA ALA A 34 -32.11 -15.25 -11.09
C ALA A 34 -31.58 -15.88 -9.79
N LEU A 35 -32.24 -15.57 -8.67
CA LEU A 35 -32.12 -16.33 -7.43
C LEU A 35 -32.84 -17.67 -7.62
N THR A 36 -32.16 -18.67 -8.15
CA THR A 36 -32.61 -20.06 -8.04
C THR A 36 -32.27 -20.56 -6.65
N GLY A 37 -33.32 -20.90 -5.90
CA GLY A 37 -33.25 -21.37 -4.53
C GLY A 37 -32.36 -22.59 -4.37
N ARG A 38 -31.37 -22.47 -3.48
CA ARG A 38 -30.70 -23.61 -2.85
C ARG A 38 -31.33 -23.81 -1.49
N THR A 39 -32.07 -24.92 -1.38
CA THR A 39 -32.51 -25.50 -0.11
C THR A 39 -31.28 -25.80 0.76
N PHE A 40 -31.15 -25.08 1.88
CA PHE A 40 -30.21 -25.42 2.94
C PHE A 40 -30.75 -26.64 3.68
N ALA A 41 -30.06 -27.77 3.58
CA ALA A 41 -30.24 -28.90 4.46
C ALA A 41 -29.79 -28.51 5.87
N ALA A 42 -30.69 -28.65 6.84
CA ALA A 42 -30.43 -28.42 8.25
C ALA A 42 -29.42 -29.45 8.76
N LEU A 43 -28.19 -28.99 9.05
CA LEU A 43 -27.22 -29.77 9.81
C LEU A 43 -27.51 -29.59 11.31
N ALA A 44 -27.64 -30.72 11.99
CA ALA A 44 -27.95 -30.84 13.40
C ALA A 44 -26.90 -30.14 14.31
N PRO A 45 -27.31 -29.65 15.49
CA PRO A 45 -26.40 -29.01 16.43
C PRO A 45 -25.43 -30.03 17.05
N SER A 46 -24.14 -29.84 16.78
CA SER A 46 -23.05 -30.57 17.40
C SER A 46 -22.97 -30.23 18.90
N ARG A 47 -23.04 -31.27 19.74
CA ARG A 47 -22.98 -31.19 21.20
C ARG A 47 -21.63 -30.58 21.62
N ARG A 48 -21.67 -29.42 22.28
CA ARG A 48 -20.50 -28.86 22.99
C ARG A 48 -20.19 -29.74 24.20
N GLY A 49 -19.09 -30.48 24.12
CA GLY A 49 -18.46 -31.08 25.29
C GLY A 49 -17.85 -30.00 26.16
N THR A 50 -18.31 -29.89 27.40
CA THR A 50 -17.68 -29.12 28.47
C THR A 50 -16.35 -29.78 28.85
N PHE A 51 -15.22 -29.16 28.50
CA PHE A 51 -13.93 -29.56 29.05
C PHE A 51 -13.73 -28.90 30.42
N PRO A 52 -13.37 -29.65 31.47
CA PRO A 52 -13.03 -29.08 32.76
C PRO A 52 -11.69 -28.34 32.65
N VAL A 53 -11.70 -27.06 33.00
CA VAL A 53 -10.50 -26.23 33.16
C VAL A 53 -9.88 -26.59 34.51
N THR A 54 -8.88 -27.47 34.50
CA THR A 54 -8.01 -27.68 35.66
C THR A 54 -6.90 -26.62 35.66
N GLY A 55 -6.93 -25.75 36.66
CA GLY A 55 -5.90 -24.74 36.90
C GLY A 55 -4.57 -25.39 37.25
N SER A 56 -3.66 -25.45 36.27
CA SER A 56 -2.25 -25.80 36.50
C SER A 56 -1.44 -24.51 36.52
N SER A 57 -1.07 -24.08 37.71
CA SER A 57 -0.14 -22.96 37.93
C SER A 57 1.25 -23.41 37.47
N ARG A 58 1.57 -23.18 36.19
CA ARG A 58 2.91 -23.42 35.65
C ARG A 58 3.81 -22.24 36.01
N THR A 59 4.61 -22.43 37.05
CA THR A 59 5.81 -21.65 37.30
C THR A 59 6.77 -21.87 36.13
N PHE A 60 7.00 -20.82 35.33
CA PHE A 60 8.00 -20.86 34.28
C PHE A 60 9.40 -20.92 34.91
N PRO A 61 10.24 -21.91 34.58
CA PRO A 61 11.61 -21.94 35.05
C PRO A 61 12.35 -20.72 34.50
N ARG A 62 12.94 -19.95 35.43
CA ARG A 62 13.82 -18.83 35.14
C ARG A 62 15.02 -19.37 34.36
N TRP A 63 15.05 -19.10 33.06
CA TRP A 63 16.18 -19.42 32.19
C TRP A 63 17.38 -18.58 32.65
N VAL A 64 18.39 -19.23 33.22
CA VAL A 64 19.68 -18.62 33.56
C VAL A 64 20.62 -18.94 32.41
N SER A 65 20.79 -17.98 31.50
CA SER A 65 21.81 -18.08 30.45
C SER A 65 23.18 -17.84 31.05
N SER A 66 23.94 -18.93 31.22
CA SER A 66 25.39 -18.89 31.44
C SER A 66 26.05 -18.39 30.16
N ALA A 67 26.42 -17.11 30.12
CA ALA A 67 27.18 -16.53 29.02
C ALA A 67 28.65 -16.97 29.17
N THR A 68 29.07 -17.98 28.42
CA THR A 68 30.49 -18.22 28.15
C THR A 68 30.95 -17.20 27.12
N GLU A 69 31.84 -16.31 27.52
CA GLU A 69 32.55 -15.35 26.68
C GLU A 69 33.46 -16.12 25.71
N GLY A 70 32.89 -16.60 24.61
CA GLY A 70 33.64 -17.10 23.47
C GLY A 70 33.99 -15.92 22.57
N GLU A 71 35.28 -15.75 22.29
CA GLU A 71 35.81 -14.80 21.31
C GLU A 71 35.17 -15.08 19.94
N VAL A 72 34.13 -14.30 19.62
CA VAL A 72 33.40 -14.43 18.35
C VAL A 72 34.31 -13.85 17.28
N ALA A 73 34.90 -14.73 16.47
CA ALA A 73 35.65 -14.34 15.28
C ALA A 73 34.82 -13.33 14.47
N ALA A 74 35.42 -12.19 14.17
CA ALA A 74 34.76 -11.11 13.45
C ALA A 74 34.08 -11.68 12.18
N PRO A 75 32.79 -11.39 11.95
CA PRO A 75 32.10 -11.87 10.76
C PRO A 75 32.87 -11.38 9.55
N VAL A 76 33.38 -12.31 8.74
CA VAL A 76 33.97 -12.01 7.45
C VAL A 76 32.84 -11.47 6.58
N GLU A 77 32.75 -10.15 6.45
CA GLU A 77 31.90 -9.48 5.48
C GLU A 77 32.39 -9.82 4.08
N LEU A 78 31.91 -10.96 3.55
CA LEU A 78 32.00 -11.24 2.14
C LEU A 78 31.08 -10.24 1.44
N GLU A 79 31.68 -9.21 0.86
CA GLU A 79 31.01 -8.30 -0.06
C GLU A 79 30.49 -9.12 -1.25
N VAL A 80 29.23 -9.53 -1.18
CA VAL A 80 28.53 -10.15 -2.30
C VAL A 80 28.27 -9.05 -3.32
N VAL A 81 29.18 -8.91 -4.28
CA VAL A 81 28.99 -8.03 -5.43
C VAL A 81 27.75 -8.49 -6.18
N VAL A 82 26.71 -7.64 -6.21
CA VAL A 82 25.51 -7.87 -7.04
C VAL A 82 25.95 -7.75 -8.50
N SER A 83 26.19 -8.88 -9.16
CA SER A 83 26.59 -8.92 -10.56
C SER A 83 25.44 -8.63 -11.53
N ASP A 84 24.22 -8.47 -11.03
CA ASP A 84 23.02 -8.27 -11.83
C ASP A 84 22.77 -6.77 -12.15
N PRO A 85 22.86 -6.37 -13.43
CA PRO A 85 22.68 -4.97 -13.83
C PRO A 85 21.29 -4.42 -13.51
N LEU A 86 20.25 -5.26 -13.45
CA LEU A 86 18.89 -4.82 -13.14
C LEU A 86 18.78 -4.36 -11.68
N ARG A 87 19.31 -5.18 -10.78
CA ARG A 87 19.28 -4.94 -9.33
C ARG A 87 20.19 -3.80 -8.95
N GLN A 88 21.38 -3.73 -9.56
CA GLN A 88 22.25 -2.57 -9.42
C GLN A 88 21.56 -1.29 -9.93
N GLY A 89 20.82 -1.38 -11.03
CA GLY A 89 20.02 -0.26 -11.55
C GLY A 89 19.00 0.29 -10.55
N LEU A 90 18.38 -0.55 -9.72
CA LEU A 90 17.49 -0.09 -8.65
C LEU A 90 18.27 0.64 -7.56
N VAL A 91 19.38 0.04 -7.09
CA VAL A 91 20.26 0.62 -6.07
C VAL A 91 20.82 1.97 -6.51
N ASP A 92 21.20 2.12 -7.78
CA ASP A 92 21.76 3.36 -8.32
C ASP A 92 20.71 4.45 -8.56
N LYS A 93 19.49 4.07 -8.95
CA LYS A 93 18.40 5.02 -9.23
C LYS A 93 17.72 5.51 -7.97
N TRP A 94 17.69 4.71 -6.90
CA TRP A 94 16.98 5.08 -5.68
C TRP A 94 17.51 6.37 -5.02
N PRO A 95 18.83 6.57 -4.79
CA PRO A 95 19.35 7.83 -4.27
C PRO A 95 19.05 9.03 -5.18
N LYS A 96 19.14 8.86 -6.50
CA LYS A 96 18.79 9.92 -7.47
C LYS A 96 17.32 10.32 -7.38
N PHE A 97 16.44 9.34 -7.26
CA PHE A 97 15.01 9.56 -7.05
C PHE A 97 14.75 10.38 -5.77
N LEU A 98 15.43 10.07 -4.67
CA LEU A 98 15.30 10.83 -3.42
C LEU A 98 15.81 12.27 -3.57
N ALA A 99 16.97 12.44 -4.21
CA ALA A 99 17.53 13.77 -4.48
C ALA A 99 16.61 14.62 -5.38
N ASP A 100 16.01 14.02 -6.41
CA ASP A 100 15.06 14.71 -7.30
C ASP A 100 13.77 15.10 -6.56
N LEU A 101 13.28 14.26 -5.65
CA LEU A 101 12.13 14.61 -4.81
C LEU A 101 12.46 15.74 -3.82
N GLN A 102 13.66 15.73 -3.24
CA GLN A 102 14.15 16.81 -2.38
C GLN A 102 14.28 18.12 -3.16
N ALA A 103 14.89 18.08 -4.36
CA ALA A 103 15.01 19.23 -5.25
C ALA A 103 13.63 19.78 -5.69
N GLY A 104 12.64 18.90 -5.83
CA GLY A 104 11.24 19.27 -6.07
C GLY A 104 10.52 19.87 -4.86
N GLY A 105 11.15 19.93 -3.69
CA GLY A 105 10.57 20.46 -2.46
C GLY A 105 9.56 19.52 -1.79
N HIS A 106 9.56 18.23 -2.14
CA HIS A 106 8.63 17.24 -1.58
C HIS A 106 9.04 16.74 -0.20
N PHE A 107 10.33 16.85 0.15
CA PHE A 107 10.89 16.52 1.45
C PHE A 107 11.86 17.59 1.93
N ASN A 108 12.04 17.64 3.24
CA ASN A 108 13.13 18.38 3.86
C ASN A 108 14.09 17.35 4.48
N MET A 109 15.15 17.01 3.74
CA MET A 109 16.22 16.15 4.24
C MET A 109 17.44 17.00 4.55
N PRO A 110 18.21 16.67 5.61
CA PRO A 110 19.54 17.23 5.75
C PRO A 110 20.35 16.87 4.51
N GLU A 111 21.03 17.86 3.93
CA GLU A 111 21.89 17.69 2.75
C GLU A 111 23.03 16.74 3.15
N SER A 112 22.92 15.48 2.73
CA SER A 112 23.94 14.44 2.93
C SER A 112 24.42 13.99 1.56
N GLU A 113 25.72 14.14 1.29
CA GLU A 113 26.33 13.74 0.02
C GLU A 113 26.50 12.21 -0.11
N GLU A 114 26.51 11.50 1.02
CA GLU A 114 26.73 10.05 1.08
C GLU A 114 25.42 9.28 1.22
N ALA A 115 25.40 8.06 0.66
CA ALA A 115 24.27 7.15 0.80
C ALA A 115 24.04 6.84 2.29
N PRO A 116 22.79 6.71 2.74
CA PRO A 116 22.47 6.50 4.14
C PRO A 116 22.91 5.11 4.61
N GLU A 117 24.15 4.99 5.06
CA GLU A 117 24.70 3.77 5.63
C GLU A 117 24.10 3.52 7.01
N LYS A 118 23.84 4.59 7.77
CA LYS A 118 23.34 4.47 9.14
C LYS A 118 21.85 4.17 9.16
N LEU A 119 21.45 3.31 10.10
CA LEU A 119 20.06 2.94 10.35
C LEU A 119 19.17 4.17 10.64
N GLU A 120 19.71 5.17 11.33
CA GLU A 120 19.01 6.40 11.72
C GLU A 120 18.63 7.24 10.50
N GLU A 121 19.57 7.42 9.56
CA GLU A 121 19.34 8.13 8.30
C GLU A 121 18.26 7.41 7.47
N ARG A 122 18.28 6.07 7.43
CA ARG A 122 17.23 5.28 6.78
C ARG A 122 15.86 5.48 7.43
N ALA A 123 15.79 5.60 8.75
CA ALA A 123 14.54 5.83 9.47
C ALA A 123 13.95 7.22 9.16
N GLU A 124 14.80 8.24 9.05
CA GLU A 124 14.40 9.60 8.67
C GLU A 124 13.91 9.66 7.21
N ILE A 125 14.66 9.07 6.27
CA ILE A 125 14.23 8.95 4.86
C ILE A 125 12.87 8.26 4.76
N LYS A 126 12.71 7.15 5.48
CA LYS A 126 11.45 6.41 5.52
C LYS A 126 10.31 7.25 6.08
N LYS A 127 10.56 8.03 7.14
CA LYS A 127 9.58 8.95 7.71
C LYS A 127 9.15 9.99 6.66
N ASN A 128 10.12 10.66 6.04
CA ASN A 128 9.89 11.67 5.03
C ASN A 128 9.08 11.09 3.85
N CYS A 129 9.55 9.98 3.26
CA CYS A 129 8.85 9.27 2.17
C CYS A 129 7.39 8.96 2.50
N LEU A 130 7.12 8.47 3.71
CA LEU A 130 5.75 8.16 4.12
C LEU A 130 4.90 9.40 4.40
N GLU A 131 5.50 10.52 4.81
CA GLU A 131 4.81 11.81 4.96
C GLU A 131 4.43 12.39 3.59
N PHE A 132 5.33 12.39 2.62
CA PHE A 132 5.00 12.74 1.23
C PHE A 132 3.89 11.86 0.67
N ALA A 133 3.97 10.54 0.86
CA ALA A 133 2.92 9.66 0.37
C ALA A 133 1.56 9.87 1.04
N ARG A 134 1.51 10.48 2.23
CA ARG A 134 0.26 10.94 2.84
C ARG A 134 -0.23 12.23 2.21
N ALA A 135 0.68 13.18 1.98
CA ALA A 135 0.36 14.48 1.38
C ALA A 135 -0.09 14.36 -0.08
N ARG A 136 0.44 13.38 -0.81
CA ARG A 136 0.20 13.13 -2.23
C ARG A 136 -0.48 11.79 -2.49
N SER A 137 -1.60 11.55 -1.79
CA SER A 137 -2.41 10.34 -1.97
C SER A 137 -3.02 10.22 -3.37
N ASP A 138 -3.12 11.33 -4.11
CA ASP A 138 -3.54 11.41 -5.50
C ASP A 138 -2.64 10.59 -6.43
N ILE A 139 -1.33 10.52 -6.16
CA ILE A 139 -0.35 9.87 -7.04
C ILE A 139 -0.72 8.43 -7.34
N LEU A 140 -1.23 7.67 -6.37
CA LEU A 140 -1.63 6.27 -6.59
C LEU A 140 -2.64 6.12 -7.73
N PHE A 141 -3.58 7.05 -7.86
CA PHE A 141 -4.64 6.99 -8.87
C PHE A 141 -4.22 7.51 -10.24
N SER A 142 -3.03 8.13 -10.32
CA SER A 142 -2.40 8.57 -11.56
C SER A 142 -1.44 7.52 -12.15
N LEU A 143 -1.02 6.55 -11.33
CA LEU A 143 -0.16 5.45 -11.76
C LEU A 143 -0.95 4.38 -12.52
N SER A 144 -0.29 3.74 -13.47
CA SER A 144 -0.88 2.60 -14.17
C SER A 144 -1.01 1.37 -13.25
N ALA A 145 -2.09 0.59 -13.39
CA ALA A 145 -2.23 -0.68 -12.68
C ALA A 145 -1.14 -1.69 -13.09
N ASP A 146 -0.66 -1.59 -14.32
CA ASP A 146 0.36 -2.47 -14.89
C ASP A 146 1.74 -2.22 -14.28
N SER A 147 2.06 -0.98 -13.86
CA SER A 147 3.31 -0.69 -13.14
C SER A 147 3.26 -1.13 -11.68
N ILE A 148 2.07 -1.18 -11.06
CA ILE A 148 1.91 -1.60 -9.65
C ILE A 148 1.85 -3.12 -9.50
N ARG A 149 1.20 -3.82 -10.45
CA ARG A 149 0.90 -5.26 -10.34
C ARG A 149 2.14 -6.13 -10.07
N PRO A 150 3.28 -5.97 -10.75
CA PRO A 150 4.44 -6.83 -10.49
C PRO A 150 5.06 -6.61 -9.10
N LEU A 151 4.87 -5.43 -8.50
CA LEU A 151 5.38 -5.13 -7.16
C LEU A 151 4.74 -6.02 -6.07
N THR A 152 3.54 -6.56 -6.30
CA THR A 152 2.86 -7.43 -5.32
C THR A 152 3.55 -8.78 -5.17
N LYS A 153 4.42 -9.15 -6.10
CA LYS A 153 5.23 -10.37 -6.07
C LYS A 153 6.47 -10.25 -5.19
N PHE A 154 6.73 -9.06 -4.63
CA PHE A 154 7.81 -8.85 -3.68
C PHE A 154 7.57 -9.66 -2.40
N THR A 155 8.63 -10.30 -1.91
CA THR A 155 8.64 -11.02 -0.63
C THR A 155 9.63 -10.35 0.31
N ALA A 156 9.20 -9.94 1.50
CA ALA A 156 10.07 -9.26 2.45
C ALA A 156 11.16 -10.19 3.00
N PHE A 157 12.36 -9.63 3.26
CA PHE A 157 13.48 -10.33 3.88
C PHE A 157 13.14 -10.78 5.30
N GLU A 158 12.59 -9.84 6.07
CA GLU A 158 12.18 -10.04 7.45
C GLU A 158 10.66 -9.93 7.58
N PRO A 159 10.07 -10.60 8.59
CA PRO A 159 8.63 -10.52 8.85
C PRO A 159 8.22 -9.10 9.25
N ASN A 160 7.83 -8.29 8.27
CA ASN A 160 7.39 -6.92 8.48
C ASN A 160 5.87 -6.82 8.30
N LYS A 161 5.13 -6.77 9.42
CA LYS A 161 3.65 -6.71 9.43
C LYS A 161 3.09 -5.57 8.58
N LYS A 162 3.76 -4.41 8.57
CA LYS A 162 3.31 -3.21 7.83
C LYS A 162 3.50 -3.36 6.32
N LEU A 163 4.55 -4.07 5.90
CA LEU A 163 4.85 -4.35 4.51
C LEU A 163 3.96 -5.48 3.97
N ASN A 164 3.75 -6.54 4.74
CA ASN A 164 2.82 -7.61 4.37
C ASN A 164 1.37 -7.09 4.22
N ALA A 165 0.95 -6.17 5.09
CA ALA A 165 -0.34 -5.50 4.94
C ALA A 165 -0.39 -4.59 3.70
N ALA A 166 0.72 -3.99 3.29
CA ALA A 166 0.82 -3.19 2.06
C ALA A 166 0.69 -4.07 0.83
N LEU A 167 1.49 -5.13 0.73
CA LEU A 167 1.45 -6.12 -0.35
C LEU A 167 0.06 -6.73 -0.52
N ARG A 168 -0.58 -7.12 0.59
CA ARG A 168 -1.94 -7.69 0.56
C ARG A 168 -2.98 -6.70 0.01
N ARG A 169 -2.87 -5.41 0.35
CA ARG A 169 -3.79 -4.38 -0.16
C ARG A 169 -3.57 -4.10 -1.64
N LEU A 170 -2.30 -4.03 -2.06
CA LEU A 170 -1.94 -3.85 -3.48
C LEU A 170 -2.41 -5.06 -4.32
N ASP A 171 -2.22 -6.28 -3.84
CA ASP A 171 -2.68 -7.50 -4.51
C ASP A 171 -4.20 -7.51 -4.65
N ALA A 172 -4.94 -7.31 -3.56
CA ALA A 172 -6.39 -7.28 -3.57
C ALA A 172 -6.94 -6.25 -4.58
N GLN A 173 -6.39 -5.03 -4.58
CA GLN A 173 -6.90 -3.95 -5.43
C GLN A 173 -6.46 -4.05 -6.89
N PHE A 174 -5.19 -4.35 -7.18
CA PHE A 174 -4.63 -4.25 -8.53
C PHE A 174 -4.47 -5.59 -9.26
N VAL A 175 -4.42 -6.71 -8.52
CA VAL A 175 -4.39 -8.07 -9.09
C VAL A 175 -5.80 -8.64 -9.10
N GLN A 176 -6.47 -8.67 -7.94
CA GLN A 176 -7.79 -9.29 -7.81
C GLN A 176 -8.94 -8.37 -8.24
N GLY A 177 -8.71 -7.05 -8.25
CA GLY A 177 -9.74 -6.06 -8.58
C GLY A 177 -10.80 -5.90 -7.49
N VAL A 178 -10.54 -6.36 -6.27
CA VAL A 178 -11.46 -6.30 -5.13
C VAL A 178 -10.74 -5.65 -3.94
N PRO A 179 -11.07 -4.40 -3.57
CA PRO A 179 -10.45 -3.76 -2.42
C PRO A 179 -10.78 -4.51 -1.12
N LEU A 180 -9.83 -4.53 -0.19
CA LEU A 180 -10.07 -5.14 1.12
C LEU A 180 -11.07 -4.30 1.92
N THR A 181 -11.84 -4.98 2.78
CA THR A 181 -12.73 -4.30 3.73
C THR A 181 -11.91 -3.49 4.74
N VAL A 182 -12.52 -2.49 5.37
CA VAL A 182 -11.84 -1.68 6.42
C VAL A 182 -11.31 -2.54 7.57
N GLY A 183 -11.98 -3.66 7.89
CA GLY A 183 -11.51 -4.62 8.89
C GLY A 183 -10.24 -5.36 8.47
N ASP A 184 -10.08 -5.62 7.18
CA ASP A 184 -8.95 -6.32 6.58
C ASP A 184 -7.82 -5.36 6.12
N GLY A 185 -7.90 -4.09 6.47
CA GLY A 185 -6.87 -3.07 6.19
C GLY A 185 -7.31 -1.99 5.19
N GLY A 186 -8.45 -2.16 4.53
CA GLY A 186 -9.01 -1.21 3.58
C GLY A 186 -8.31 -1.18 2.22
N GLU A 187 -8.62 -0.16 1.44
CA GLU A 187 -8.03 0.07 0.11
C GLU A 187 -6.51 0.31 0.20
N ALA A 188 -5.82 0.00 -0.90
CA ALA A 188 -4.42 0.36 -1.07
C ALA A 188 -4.26 1.88 -1.12
N ASN A 189 -3.13 2.36 -0.62
CA ASN A 189 -2.79 3.77 -0.67
C ASN A 189 -1.36 3.97 -1.18
N PHE A 190 -1.01 5.21 -1.53
CA PHE A 190 0.31 5.50 -2.09
C PHE A 190 1.46 5.11 -1.14
N GLN A 191 1.24 5.13 0.19
CA GLN A 191 2.25 4.66 1.14
C GLN A 191 2.58 3.18 0.96
N ASP A 192 1.65 2.36 0.46
CA ASP A 192 1.89 0.94 0.21
C ASP A 192 2.92 0.73 -0.89
N VAL A 193 2.78 1.46 -2.00
CA VAL A 193 3.72 1.43 -3.13
C VAL A 193 5.12 1.86 -2.66
N LEU A 194 5.23 3.02 -2.00
CA LEU A 194 6.54 3.48 -1.50
C LEU A 194 7.14 2.53 -0.48
N ARG A 195 6.36 1.87 0.38
CA ARG A 195 6.90 0.87 1.32
C ARG A 195 7.57 -0.29 0.60
N VAL A 196 6.95 -0.80 -0.45
CA VAL A 196 7.51 -1.91 -1.23
C VAL A 196 8.79 -1.46 -1.93
N VAL A 197 8.74 -0.33 -2.64
CA VAL A 197 9.92 0.20 -3.36
C VAL A 197 11.06 0.51 -2.41
N MET A 198 10.80 1.17 -1.26
CA MET A 198 11.82 1.42 -0.24
C MET A 198 12.46 0.13 0.29
N GLU A 199 11.64 -0.87 0.63
CA GLU A 199 12.18 -2.13 1.17
C GLU A 199 13.05 -2.84 0.12
N MET A 200 12.67 -2.80 -1.16
CA MET A 200 13.47 -3.35 -2.25
C MET A 200 14.80 -2.60 -2.43
N SER A 201 14.79 -1.27 -2.37
CA SER A 201 15.98 -0.44 -2.54
C SER A 201 16.99 -0.57 -1.39
N TYR A 202 16.52 -0.90 -0.18
CA TYR A 202 17.39 -1.14 0.98
C TYR A 202 17.65 -2.62 1.27
N ALA A 203 17.13 -3.53 0.45
CA ALA A 203 17.34 -4.96 0.62
C ALA A 203 18.82 -5.30 0.46
N PRO A 204 19.37 -6.20 1.30
CA PRO A 204 20.73 -6.69 1.09
C PRO A 204 20.82 -7.43 -0.24
N ALA A 205 21.99 -7.37 -0.89
CA ALA A 205 22.31 -8.02 -2.16
C ALA A 205 21.74 -9.45 -2.30
N GLY A 206 22.00 -10.29 -1.29
CA GLY A 206 21.54 -11.68 -1.27
C GLY A 206 20.02 -11.84 -1.22
N HIS A 207 19.30 -10.92 -0.58
CA HIS A 207 17.84 -10.92 -0.60
C HIS A 207 17.29 -10.42 -1.94
N LEU A 208 17.88 -9.34 -2.47
CA LEU A 208 17.50 -8.77 -3.74
C LEU A 208 17.64 -9.79 -4.89
N ALA A 209 18.66 -10.66 -4.83
CA ALA A 209 18.83 -11.79 -5.75
C ALA A 209 17.67 -12.79 -5.74
N GLY A 210 16.94 -12.94 -4.62
CA GLY A 210 15.79 -13.85 -4.50
C GLY A 210 14.46 -13.25 -4.96
N ILE A 211 14.40 -11.95 -5.22
CA ILE A 211 13.18 -11.26 -5.66
C ILE A 211 12.97 -11.51 -7.16
N PRO A 212 11.73 -11.75 -7.64
CA PRO A 212 11.46 -11.91 -9.08
C PRO A 212 11.88 -10.69 -9.91
N ASP A 213 12.52 -10.91 -11.08
CA ASP A 213 13.02 -9.85 -11.96
C ASP A 213 11.94 -8.86 -12.39
N GLU A 214 10.73 -9.35 -12.64
CA GLU A 214 9.56 -8.54 -12.98
C GLU A 214 9.17 -7.54 -11.88
N ALA A 215 9.36 -7.90 -10.60
CA ALA A 215 9.12 -6.99 -9.49
C ALA A 215 10.23 -5.94 -9.39
N VAL A 216 11.50 -6.36 -9.57
CA VAL A 216 12.65 -5.45 -9.56
C VAL A 216 12.56 -4.45 -10.71
N GLN A 217 12.24 -4.92 -11.92
CA GLN A 217 12.04 -4.09 -13.10
C GLN A 217 10.88 -3.09 -12.90
N ALA A 218 9.74 -3.55 -12.35
CA ALA A 218 8.65 -2.64 -12.03
C ALA A 218 9.05 -1.57 -10.99
N ALA A 219 9.86 -1.93 -9.99
CA ALA A 219 10.39 -0.96 -9.03
C ALA A 219 11.33 0.05 -9.71
N VAL A 220 12.14 -0.38 -10.67
CA VAL A 220 13.02 0.51 -11.45
C VAL A 220 12.23 1.46 -12.36
N ASP A 221 11.16 0.95 -13.00
CA ASP A 221 10.37 1.70 -13.98
C ASP A 221 9.38 2.66 -13.32
N ILE A 222 8.89 2.34 -12.11
CA ILE A 222 7.94 3.21 -11.41
C ILE A 222 8.60 4.47 -10.84
N LEU A 223 9.91 4.48 -10.55
CA LEU A 223 10.61 5.65 -10.01
C LEU A 223 10.49 6.92 -10.90
N PRO A 224 10.81 6.87 -12.22
CA PRO A 224 10.62 8.02 -13.08
C PRO A 224 9.13 8.39 -13.29
N GLU A 225 8.22 7.41 -13.26
CA GLU A 225 6.77 7.66 -13.32
C GLU A 225 6.32 8.46 -12.09
N LEU A 226 6.76 8.04 -10.90
CA LEU A 226 6.49 8.73 -9.63
C LEU A 226 7.02 10.16 -9.63
N LEU A 227 8.27 10.39 -10.09
CA LEU A 227 8.82 11.75 -10.19
C LEU A 227 8.02 12.63 -11.14
N LYS A 228 7.65 12.08 -12.30
CA LYS A 228 6.85 12.80 -13.29
C LYS A 228 5.51 13.23 -12.70
N VAL A 229 4.79 12.32 -12.01
CA VAL A 229 3.49 12.64 -11.40
C VAL A 229 3.66 13.57 -10.19
N ALA A 230 4.70 13.38 -9.38
CA ALA A 230 5.00 14.26 -8.25
C ALA A 230 5.18 15.71 -8.69
N ASN A 231 5.88 15.92 -9.81
CA ASN A 231 6.19 17.24 -10.35
C ASN A 231 5.09 17.84 -11.25
N ALA A 232 4.14 17.03 -11.74
CA ALA A 232 3.05 17.49 -12.61
C ALA A 232 1.94 18.30 -11.89
N GLY A 233 2.07 18.52 -10.58
CA GLY A 233 1.01 19.11 -9.75
C GLY A 233 -0.04 18.08 -9.34
N VAL A 234 -1.08 18.54 -8.64
CA VAL A 234 -2.16 17.66 -8.16
C VAL A 234 -3.21 17.52 -9.24
N ASP A 235 -3.46 16.28 -9.69
CA ASP A 235 -4.62 15.99 -10.54
C ASP A 235 -5.87 15.98 -9.68
N GLU A 236 -6.76 16.97 -9.88
CA GLU A 236 -8.00 17.11 -9.11
C GLU A 236 -8.91 15.87 -9.23
N ALA A 237 -8.89 15.17 -10.36
CA ALA A 237 -9.68 13.93 -10.50
C ALA A 237 -9.09 12.78 -9.67
N ALA A 238 -7.76 12.64 -9.65
CA ALA A 238 -7.06 11.67 -8.82
C ALA A 238 -7.19 12.00 -7.33
N LYS A 239 -7.10 13.28 -6.97
CA LYS A 239 -7.30 13.78 -5.60
C LYS A 239 -8.71 13.50 -5.09
N ALA A 240 -9.75 13.77 -5.89
CA ALA A 240 -11.12 13.48 -5.51
C ALA A 240 -11.35 11.98 -5.22
N LYS A 241 -10.71 11.09 -6.00
CA LYS A 241 -10.73 9.64 -5.72
C LYS A 241 -10.01 9.30 -4.41
N ALA A 242 -8.85 9.90 -4.17
CA ALA A 242 -8.08 9.70 -2.94
C ALA A 242 -8.83 10.20 -1.69
N ASP A 243 -9.51 11.34 -1.80
CA ASP A 243 -10.33 11.91 -0.74
C ASP A 243 -11.56 11.02 -0.46
N ALA A 244 -12.21 10.51 -1.50
CA ALA A 244 -13.31 9.55 -1.37
C ALA A 244 -12.87 8.25 -0.67
N ALA A 245 -11.75 7.67 -1.08
CA ALA A 245 -11.16 6.49 -0.43
C ALA A 245 -10.86 6.75 1.05
N THR A 246 -10.31 7.94 1.36
CA THR A 246 -10.01 8.36 2.73
C THR A 246 -11.27 8.56 3.56
N ALA A 247 -12.32 9.13 2.98
CA ALA A 247 -13.62 9.30 3.64
C ALA A 247 -14.24 7.94 4.01
N ILE A 248 -14.27 6.99 3.07
CA ILE A 248 -14.77 5.61 3.30
C ILE A 248 -14.01 4.95 4.46
N ARG A 249 -12.68 5.06 4.46
CA ARG A 249 -11.84 4.52 5.54
C ARG A 249 -12.16 5.16 6.88
N THR A 250 -12.30 6.48 6.91
CA THR A 250 -12.55 7.24 8.14
C THR A 250 -13.93 6.89 8.72
N GLU A 251 -14.95 6.78 7.88
CA GLU A 251 -16.29 6.33 8.26
C GLU A 251 -16.27 4.89 8.82
N GLY A 252 -15.54 3.98 8.16
CA GLY A 252 -15.38 2.60 8.63
C GLY A 252 -14.68 2.49 10.00
N LEU A 253 -13.66 3.34 10.23
CA LEU A 253 -12.99 3.42 11.53
C LEU A 253 -13.90 4.00 12.62
N GLY A 254 -14.72 5.01 12.28
CA GLY A 254 -15.73 5.57 13.18
C GLY A 254 -16.72 4.49 13.64
N ARG A 255 -17.29 3.73 12.70
CA ARG A 255 -18.18 2.60 13.01
C ARG A 255 -17.51 1.55 13.88
N ARG A 256 -16.24 1.23 13.62
CA ARG A 256 -15.47 0.27 14.43
C ARG A 256 -15.30 0.77 15.86
N ARG A 257 -14.91 2.04 16.04
CA ARG A 257 -14.76 2.66 17.36
C ARG A 257 -16.08 2.64 18.13
N GLU A 258 -17.18 3.06 17.49
CA GLU A 258 -18.51 3.03 18.11
C GLU A 258 -18.93 1.61 18.50
N ARG A 259 -18.57 0.60 17.71
CA ARG A 259 -18.79 -0.81 18.03
C ARG A 259 -17.96 -1.27 19.24
N GLU A 260 -16.70 -0.86 19.33
CA GLU A 260 -15.84 -1.18 20.47
C GLU A 260 -16.32 -0.49 21.76
N GLU A 261 -16.74 0.77 21.69
CA GLU A 261 -17.36 1.49 22.80
C GLU A 261 -18.68 0.82 23.25
N ARG A 262 -19.50 0.37 22.30
CA ARG A 262 -20.70 -0.43 22.56
C ARG A 262 -20.41 -1.74 23.30
N LYS A 263 -19.34 -2.44 22.93
CA LYS A 263 -18.90 -3.67 23.63
C LYS A 263 -18.39 -3.40 25.03
N GLN A 264 -17.74 -2.26 25.26
CA GLN A 264 -17.27 -1.86 26.60
C GLN A 264 -18.44 -1.53 27.54
N ASN A 265 -19.56 -1.04 26.98
CA ASN A 265 -20.77 -0.69 27.75
C ASN A 265 -21.80 -1.83 27.86
N ALA A 266 -21.54 -3.00 27.26
CA ALA A 266 -22.45 -4.13 27.27
C ALA A 266 -22.51 -4.81 28.66
N GLN A 267 -23.71 -5.09 29.16
CA GLN A 267 -23.91 -5.79 30.42
C GLN A 267 -23.76 -7.32 30.25
N PRO A 268 -23.48 -8.09 31.31
CA PRO A 268 -23.51 -9.55 31.25
C PRO A 268 -24.89 -10.06 30.83
N GLY A 269 -24.98 -10.70 29.65
CA GLY A 269 -26.24 -11.13 29.03
C GLY A 269 -26.44 -10.48 27.66
N ASP A 270 -25.91 -9.28 27.47
CA ASP A 270 -25.94 -8.58 26.20
C ASP A 270 -25.11 -9.33 25.16
N TRP A 271 -25.62 -9.40 23.93
CA TRP A 271 -24.89 -9.97 22.80
C TRP A 271 -25.12 -9.17 21.53
N GLU A 272 -24.09 -9.06 20.70
CA GLU A 272 -24.15 -8.35 19.43
C GLU A 272 -24.59 -9.30 18.30
N CYS A 273 -25.65 -8.95 17.59
CA CYS A 273 -26.10 -9.72 16.44
C CYS A 273 -25.04 -9.66 15.32
N PRO A 274 -24.49 -10.80 14.86
CA PRO A 274 -23.44 -10.80 13.83
C PRO A 274 -23.95 -10.34 12.45
N SER A 275 -25.26 -10.40 12.21
CA SER A 275 -25.88 -10.00 10.94
C SER A 275 -26.04 -8.48 10.81
N CYS A 276 -26.48 -7.81 11.88
CA CYS A 276 -26.81 -6.37 11.83
C CYS A 276 -25.98 -5.48 12.77
N GLY A 277 -25.17 -6.05 13.68
CA GLY A 277 -24.39 -5.30 14.66
C GLY A 277 -25.21 -4.68 15.80
N GLY A 278 -26.52 -4.99 15.90
CA GLY A 278 -27.37 -4.53 17.00
C GLY A 278 -27.06 -5.28 18.30
N ILE A 279 -27.03 -4.56 19.43
CA ILE A 279 -27.00 -5.17 20.77
C ILE A 279 -28.40 -5.67 21.11
N ASN A 280 -28.50 -6.91 21.56
CA ASN A 280 -29.69 -7.47 22.20
C ASN A 280 -29.45 -7.58 23.70
N PHE A 281 -30.49 -7.29 24.48
CA PHE A 281 -30.54 -7.32 25.94
C PHE A 281 -31.33 -8.54 26.42
#